data_AF-A0A2E5XN31-F1
#
_entry.id   AF-A0A2E5XN31-F1
#
_cell.length_a   1.000
_cell.length_b   1.000
_cell.length_c   1.000
_cell.angle_alpha   90.00
_cell.angle_beta   90.00
_cell.angle_gamma   90.00
#
_symmetry.space_group_name_H-M   'P 1'
#
loop_
_entity.id
_entity.type
_entity.pdbx_description
1 polymer ?
#
loop_
_entity_poly.entity_id
_entity_poly.type
_entity_poly.pdbx_seq_one_letter_code
_entity_poly.pdbx_strand_id
1 'polypeptide(L)'
;MPGLDWALVEQGSAMLGSNDRSILRGGIGPRHQVKISEPFEITRYPVSSKIAQEMIKSGEAELASESEWAVSKAQGLIHAESGTIETLADSISNYWGKPCDGRPYIREGEITTRRVRVWSEGGILESTRPIEMADSYPLRLVRRPSKYSGTPIRLPRAGDSTRILKEEAVICLLVGILPSFTWAWFNASSGYIAEGWLNLVMGGVFFGLSTAILWRPKTPTYIQTDSGWRLE
;
A
#
# COMPACT_ATOMS: atom_id res chain seq x y z
N MET A 1 -8.47 15.16 32.71
CA MET A 1 -8.13 14.89 31.31
C MET A 1 -9.43 14.83 30.54
N PRO A 2 -9.63 15.55 29.42
CA PRO A 2 -10.84 15.36 28.63
C PRO A 2 -10.89 13.89 28.21
N GLY A 3 -12.01 13.23 28.48
CA GLY A 3 -12.19 11.81 28.16
C GLY A 3 -12.13 11.65 26.65
N LEU A 4 -11.00 11.15 26.15
CA LEU A 4 -10.90 10.74 24.76
C LEU A 4 -11.90 9.61 24.52
N ASP A 5 -12.53 9.62 23.34
CA ASP A 5 -13.48 8.59 22.94
C ASP A 5 -12.71 7.40 22.34
N TRP A 6 -12.81 6.27 23.04
CA TRP A 6 -12.18 5.01 22.66
C TRP A 6 -13.23 4.03 22.13
N ALA A 7 -12.87 3.30 21.09
CA ALA A 7 -13.62 2.16 20.59
C ALA A 7 -12.84 0.88 20.83
N LEU A 8 -13.53 -0.15 21.34
CA LEU A 8 -13.02 -1.51 21.36
C LEU A 8 -13.08 -2.08 19.94
N VAL A 9 -11.93 -2.50 19.43
CA VAL A 9 -11.77 -3.15 18.13
C VAL A 9 -11.70 -4.64 18.39
N GLU A 10 -12.66 -5.38 17.86
CA GLU A 10 -12.69 -6.83 17.95
C GLU A 10 -11.66 -7.44 17.01
N GLN A 11 -11.35 -8.72 17.23
CA GLN A 11 -10.55 -9.50 16.28
C GLN A 11 -11.11 -9.40 14.86
N GLY A 12 -10.24 -9.30 13.87
CA GLY A 12 -10.69 -9.06 12.50
C GLY A 12 -9.57 -9.02 11.49
N SER A 13 -9.95 -8.75 10.25
CA SER A 13 -9.01 -8.60 9.15
C SER A 13 -9.38 -7.44 8.24
N ALA A 14 -8.39 -6.90 7.55
CA ALA A 14 -8.58 -5.86 6.56
C ALA A 14 -7.66 -6.09 5.37
N MET A 15 -8.05 -5.54 4.21
CA MET A 15 -7.21 -5.54 3.02
C MET A 15 -6.41 -4.24 2.95
N LEU A 16 -5.11 -4.37 2.71
CA LEU A 16 -4.18 -3.27 2.50
C LEU A 16 -3.46 -3.41 1.16
N GLY A 17 -3.02 -2.27 0.63
CA GLY A 17 -2.27 -2.17 -0.60
C GLY A 17 -3.07 -2.47 -1.87
N SER A 18 -2.36 -2.41 -2.99
CA SER A 18 -2.94 -2.54 -4.32
C SER A 18 -2.32 -3.70 -5.10
N ASN A 19 -3.15 -4.29 -5.95
CA ASN A 19 -2.74 -5.25 -6.97
C ASN A 19 -2.82 -4.69 -8.38
N ASP A 20 -3.21 -3.43 -8.53
CA ASP A 20 -3.16 -2.70 -9.78
C ASP A 20 -1.75 -2.12 -9.96
N ARG A 21 -1.11 -2.45 -11.10
CA ARG A 21 0.23 -1.97 -11.46
C ARG A 21 0.22 -0.79 -12.44
N SER A 22 -0.96 -0.30 -12.82
CA SER A 22 -1.07 0.87 -13.69
C SER A 22 -0.56 2.12 -12.97
N ILE A 23 -0.04 3.11 -13.72
CA ILE A 23 0.54 4.31 -13.11
C ILE A 23 -0.56 5.22 -12.53
N LEU A 24 -1.70 5.35 -13.22
CA LEU A 24 -2.77 6.27 -12.79
C LEU A 24 -3.67 5.72 -11.68
N ARG A 25 -3.79 4.39 -11.54
CA ARG A 25 -4.71 3.75 -10.58
C ARG A 25 -4.00 2.82 -9.61
N GLY A 26 -2.75 2.46 -9.90
CA GLY A 26 -1.93 1.63 -9.04
C GLY A 26 -1.67 2.29 -7.70
N GLY A 27 -1.71 1.47 -6.66
CA GLY A 27 -1.38 1.87 -5.31
C GLY A 27 -0.14 1.15 -4.82
N ILE A 28 0.15 1.31 -3.53
CA ILE A 28 1.31 0.67 -2.92
C ILE A 28 1.08 -0.83 -2.81
N GLY A 29 1.96 -1.62 -3.41
CA GLY A 29 1.85 -3.08 -3.39
C GLY A 29 2.70 -3.77 -2.31
N PRO A 30 2.49 -5.09 -2.15
CA PRO A 30 1.41 -5.88 -2.75
C PRO A 30 0.07 -5.69 -2.01
N ARG A 31 -1.04 -6.07 -2.67
CA ARG A 31 -2.33 -6.23 -1.99
C ARG A 31 -2.27 -7.43 -1.07
N HIS A 32 -2.63 -7.25 0.19
CA HIS A 32 -2.52 -8.28 1.20
C HIS A 32 -3.56 -8.12 2.30
N GLN A 33 -3.89 -9.22 2.94
CA GLN A 33 -4.70 -9.25 4.15
C GLN A 33 -3.80 -9.04 5.37
N VAL A 34 -4.29 -8.24 6.31
CA VAL A 34 -3.78 -8.19 7.69
C VAL A 34 -4.83 -8.78 8.61
N LYS A 35 -4.41 -9.58 9.60
CA LYS A 35 -5.31 -10.21 10.57
C LYS A 35 -4.84 -9.89 11.99
N ILE A 36 -5.71 -9.26 12.76
CA ILE A 36 -5.47 -8.96 14.17
C ILE A 36 -6.30 -9.93 15.00
N SER A 37 -5.62 -10.67 15.87
CA SER A 37 -6.22 -11.76 16.64
C SER A 37 -6.60 -11.36 18.07
N GLU A 38 -5.95 -10.33 18.62
CA GLU A 38 -6.26 -9.81 19.96
C GLU A 38 -7.03 -8.50 19.84
N PRO A 39 -8.08 -8.30 20.65
CA PRO A 39 -8.80 -7.04 20.69
C PRO A 39 -7.93 -5.93 21.28
N PHE A 40 -8.17 -4.69 20.84
CA PHE A 40 -7.46 -3.50 21.32
C PHE A 40 -8.40 -2.30 21.33
N GLU A 41 -8.05 -1.24 22.05
CA GLU A 41 -8.80 0.02 21.99
C GLU A 41 -8.12 0.99 21.02
N ILE A 42 -8.92 1.76 20.28
CA ILE A 42 -8.45 2.82 19.38
C ILE A 42 -9.25 4.10 19.59
N THR A 43 -8.64 5.27 19.45
CA THR A 43 -9.39 6.52 19.52
C THR A 43 -10.32 6.67 18.30
N ARG A 44 -11.59 7.00 18.53
CA ARG A 44 -12.59 7.18 17.45
C ARG A 44 -12.24 8.32 16.50
N TYR A 45 -11.63 9.37 17.04
CA TYR A 45 -11.13 10.53 16.30
C TYR A 45 -9.60 10.67 16.48
N PRO A 46 -8.89 11.25 15.50
CA PRO A 46 -7.48 11.60 15.66
C PRO A 46 -7.31 12.57 16.83
N VAL A 47 -6.25 12.37 17.60
CA VAL A 47 -5.92 13.19 18.77
C VAL A 47 -4.90 14.24 18.38
N SER A 48 -5.03 15.46 18.90
CA SER A 48 -4.05 16.52 18.63
C SER A 48 -2.64 16.09 19.02
N SER A 49 -1.64 16.53 18.26
CA SER A 49 -0.25 16.10 18.44
C SER A 49 0.27 16.34 19.85
N LYS A 50 -0.06 17.48 20.47
CA LYS A 50 0.32 17.78 21.85
C LYS A 50 -0.19 16.73 22.85
N ILE A 51 -1.49 16.44 22.84
CA ILE A 51 -2.12 15.49 23.78
C ILE A 51 -1.60 14.08 23.51
N ALA A 52 -1.52 13.69 22.24
CA ALA A 52 -1.04 12.38 21.84
C ALA A 52 0.41 12.13 22.30
N GLN A 53 1.29 13.12 22.15
CA GLN A 53 2.68 13.01 22.59
C GLN A 53 2.81 12.90 24.12
N GLU A 54 1.97 13.60 24.88
CA GLU A 54 1.91 13.47 26.34
C GLU A 54 1.50 12.04 26.75
N MET A 55 0.46 11.49 26.12
CA MET A 55 -0.01 10.12 26.39
C MET A 55 1.02 9.06 26.00
N ILE A 56 1.66 9.20 24.84
CA ILE A 56 2.71 8.28 24.39
C ILE A 56 3.90 8.31 25.36
N LYS A 57 4.33 9.51 25.81
CA LYS A 57 5.42 9.66 26.78
C LYS A 57 5.09 9.06 28.15
N SER A 58 3.84 9.19 28.59
CA SER A 58 3.37 8.60 29.85
C SER A 58 3.22 7.07 29.79
N GLY A 59 3.21 6.48 28.59
CA GLY A 59 2.95 5.06 28.38
C GLY A 59 1.48 4.66 28.45
N GLU A 60 0.56 5.62 28.56
CA GLU A 60 -0.89 5.38 28.61
C GLU A 60 -1.49 4.91 27.27
N ALA A 61 -0.81 5.18 26.16
CA ALA A 61 -1.23 4.80 24.82
C ALA A 61 -0.02 4.72 23.88
N GLU A 62 -0.20 4.05 22.75
CA GLU A 62 0.78 3.95 21.69
C GLU A 62 0.20 4.50 20.38
N LEU A 63 1.07 4.77 19.40
CA LEU A 63 0.66 5.17 18.06
C LEU A 63 0.07 3.96 17.31
N ALA A 64 -1.07 4.15 16.66
CA ALA A 64 -1.71 3.12 15.86
C ALA A 64 -0.84 2.74 14.66
N SER A 65 -0.71 1.44 14.39
CA SER A 65 -0.21 0.97 13.11
C SER A 65 -1.25 1.17 12.02
N GLU A 66 -0.79 1.13 10.77
CA GLU A 66 -1.66 1.10 9.60
C GLU A 66 -2.54 -0.16 9.54
N SER A 67 -2.03 -1.29 10.03
CA SER A 67 -2.80 -2.53 10.11
C SER A 67 -3.95 -2.40 11.12
N GLU A 68 -3.68 -1.86 12.30
CA GLU A 68 -4.69 -1.56 13.32
C GLU A 68 -5.71 -0.56 12.79
N TRP A 69 -5.24 0.54 12.22
CA TRP A 69 -6.09 1.55 11.60
C TRP A 69 -7.02 0.95 10.53
N ALA A 70 -6.50 0.07 9.67
CA ALA A 70 -7.28 -0.54 8.59
C ALA A 70 -8.37 -1.48 9.10
N VAL A 71 -8.07 -2.30 10.12
CA VAL A 71 -9.06 -3.17 10.76
C VAL A 71 -10.13 -2.35 11.46
N SER A 72 -9.74 -1.33 12.23
CA SER A 72 -10.69 -0.42 12.88
C SER A 72 -11.57 0.32 11.88
N LYS A 73 -11.00 0.70 10.73
CA LYS A 73 -11.76 1.34 9.65
C LYS A 73 -12.75 0.38 9.00
N ALA A 74 -12.33 -0.85 8.73
CA ALA A 74 -13.19 -1.89 8.15
C ALA A 74 -14.38 -2.24 9.05
N GLN A 75 -14.20 -2.14 10.37
CA GLN A 75 -15.27 -2.31 11.36
C GLN A 75 -16.14 -1.05 11.55
N GLY A 76 -15.82 0.08 10.89
CA GLY A 76 -16.58 1.32 10.99
C GLY A 76 -16.44 2.05 12.32
N LEU A 77 -15.35 1.81 13.07
CA LEU A 77 -15.16 2.34 14.42
C LEU A 77 -14.47 3.71 14.48
N ILE A 78 -13.74 4.07 13.43
CA ILE A 78 -12.95 5.30 13.37
C ILE A 78 -13.45 6.27 12.30
N HIS A 79 -13.34 7.55 12.65
CA HIS A 79 -13.80 8.69 11.87
C HIS A 79 -12.78 9.83 11.95
N ALA A 80 -12.87 10.77 11.01
CA ALA A 80 -12.24 12.08 11.07
C ALA A 80 -12.99 13.02 10.11
N GLU A 81 -12.81 14.33 10.29
CA GLU A 81 -13.36 15.33 9.38
C GLU A 81 -12.62 15.29 8.03
N SER A 82 -13.32 15.62 6.94
CA SER A 82 -12.71 15.77 5.62
C SER A 82 -11.61 16.84 5.68
N GLY A 83 -10.46 16.56 5.06
CA GLY A 83 -9.25 17.36 5.12
C GLY A 83 -8.29 16.98 6.26
N THR A 84 -8.72 16.13 7.20
CA THR A 84 -7.84 15.68 8.29
C THR A 84 -6.71 14.80 7.75
N ILE A 85 -5.47 15.15 8.08
CA ILE A 85 -4.29 14.31 7.87
C ILE A 85 -3.90 13.74 9.23
N GLU A 86 -3.88 12.42 9.36
CA GLU A 86 -3.44 11.76 10.59
C GLU A 86 -2.20 10.91 10.39
N THR A 87 -1.33 10.88 11.40
CA THR A 87 -0.07 10.14 11.39
C THR A 87 -0.22 8.78 12.06
N LEU A 88 0.43 7.78 11.44
CA LEU A 88 0.47 6.39 11.89
C LEU A 88 1.91 5.98 12.23
N ALA A 89 2.08 4.84 12.91
CA ALA A 89 3.37 4.36 13.39
C ALA A 89 4.31 3.84 12.28
N ASP A 90 3.75 3.35 11.18
CA ASP A 90 4.50 2.76 10.06
C ASP A 90 5.39 3.79 9.36
N SER A 91 6.61 3.39 8.97
CA SER A 91 7.58 4.26 8.30
C SER A 91 8.03 3.78 6.93
N ILE A 92 7.76 2.52 6.57
CA ILE A 92 8.18 1.94 5.28
C ILE A 92 7.15 2.23 4.19
N SER A 93 7.64 2.57 2.99
CA SER A 93 6.84 3.05 1.85
C SER A 93 6.24 1.94 0.96
N ASN A 94 6.62 0.67 1.14
CA ASN A 94 6.03 -0.48 0.47
C ASN A 94 5.62 -1.55 1.48
N TYR A 95 4.94 -2.61 1.03
CA TYR A 95 4.48 -3.68 1.91
C TYR A 95 5.28 -4.97 1.84
N TRP A 96 6.31 -5.07 0.99
CA TRP A 96 7.14 -6.27 0.94
C TRP A 96 7.89 -6.46 2.26
N GLY A 97 7.79 -7.64 2.87
CA GLY A 97 8.37 -7.94 4.19
C GLY A 97 7.58 -7.43 5.40
N LYS A 98 6.43 -6.76 5.18
CA LYS A 98 5.56 -6.26 6.26
C LYS A 98 5.06 -7.42 7.15
N PRO A 99 5.07 -7.27 8.49
CA PRO A 99 4.36 -8.17 9.39
C PRO A 99 2.85 -7.89 9.35
N CYS A 100 2.04 -8.94 9.28
CA CYS A 100 0.60 -8.81 9.01
C CYS A 100 -0.30 -9.13 10.22
N ASP A 101 0.23 -8.98 11.43
CA ASP A 101 -0.42 -9.30 12.71
C ASP A 101 -0.86 -8.07 13.52
N GLY A 102 -0.83 -6.88 12.91
CA GLY A 102 -1.16 -5.62 13.57
C GLY A 102 0.04 -4.78 13.97
N ARG A 103 1.26 -5.35 14.03
CA ARG A 103 2.43 -4.56 14.46
C ARG A 103 2.86 -3.50 13.44
N PRO A 104 3.36 -2.32 13.89
CA PRO A 104 3.87 -1.30 12.99
C PRO A 104 4.99 -1.81 12.08
N TYR A 105 4.98 -1.41 10.82
CA TYR A 105 6.05 -1.70 9.88
C TYR A 105 7.07 -0.55 9.81
N ILE A 106 8.12 -0.70 10.63
CA ILE A 106 9.12 0.34 10.86
C ILE A 106 10.44 -0.05 10.18
N ARG A 107 11.08 0.93 9.53
CA ARG A 107 12.43 0.85 8.98
C ARG A 107 13.46 0.59 10.08
N GLU A 108 14.44 -0.24 9.79
CA GLU A 108 15.61 -0.40 10.66
C GLU A 108 16.48 0.87 10.64
N GLY A 109 16.83 1.38 11.82
CA GLY A 109 17.61 2.61 11.98
C GLY A 109 16.75 3.87 12.15
N GLU A 110 17.23 5.00 11.63
CA GLU A 110 16.57 6.29 11.80
C GLU A 110 15.28 6.40 10.98
N ILE A 111 14.20 6.83 11.64
CA ILE A 111 12.89 7.03 11.01
C ILE A 111 12.86 8.43 10.39
N THR A 112 12.95 8.51 9.07
CA THR A 112 12.88 9.80 8.35
C THR A 112 11.48 10.15 7.85
N THR A 113 10.59 9.17 7.75
CA THR A 113 9.24 9.34 7.22
C THR A 113 8.21 8.53 8.02
N ARG A 114 6.95 8.98 8.01
CA ARG A 114 5.82 8.22 8.54
C ARG A 114 4.69 8.12 7.52
N ARG A 115 3.93 7.03 7.62
CA ARG A 115 2.65 6.86 6.95
C ARG A 115 1.65 7.85 7.51
N VAL A 116 0.87 8.43 6.61
CA VAL A 116 -0.27 9.26 6.97
C VAL A 116 -1.52 8.78 6.23
N ARG A 117 -2.68 9.13 6.77
CA ARG A 117 -3.97 8.97 6.11
C ARG A 117 -4.63 10.33 5.95
N VAL A 118 -4.99 10.65 4.72
CA VAL A 118 -5.70 11.89 4.39
C VAL A 118 -7.16 11.54 4.19
N TRP A 119 -8.01 12.04 5.08
CA TRP A 119 -9.45 11.92 4.97
C TRP A 119 -9.94 12.95 3.96
N SER A 120 -10.69 12.50 2.95
CA SER A 120 -11.23 13.37 1.91
C SER A 120 -12.66 12.96 1.58
N GLU A 121 -13.40 13.83 0.89
CA GLU A 121 -14.76 13.52 0.42
C GLU A 121 -14.79 12.32 -0.53
N GLY A 122 -13.73 12.12 -1.33
CA GLY A 122 -13.58 11.00 -2.26
C GLY A 122 -13.09 9.69 -1.61
N GLY A 123 -12.94 9.65 -0.29
CA GLY A 123 -12.42 8.50 0.45
C GLY A 123 -11.11 8.81 1.15
N ILE A 124 -10.32 7.77 1.43
CA ILE A 124 -9.10 7.89 2.22
C ILE A 124 -7.88 7.69 1.32
N LEU A 125 -7.01 8.69 1.29
CA LEU A 125 -5.79 8.65 0.51
C LEU A 125 -4.62 8.18 1.38
N GLU A 126 -3.84 7.26 0.83
CA GLU A 126 -2.61 6.75 1.44
C GLU A 126 -1.44 7.64 1.06
N SER A 127 -0.64 8.07 2.03
CA SER A 127 0.54 8.88 1.76
C SER A 127 1.65 8.64 2.78
N THR A 128 2.81 9.24 2.51
CA THR A 128 3.98 9.23 3.40
C THR A 128 4.52 10.65 3.49
N ARG A 129 4.83 11.10 4.70
CA ARG A 129 5.34 12.45 4.98
C ARG A 129 6.67 12.38 5.74
N PRO A 130 7.57 13.37 5.56
CA PRO A 130 8.74 13.53 6.43
C PRO A 130 8.34 13.60 7.90
N ILE A 131 9.15 13.03 8.78
CA ILE A 131 8.82 12.91 10.21
C ILE A 131 8.53 14.26 10.88
N GLU A 132 9.30 15.30 10.55
CA GLU A 132 9.15 16.66 11.06
C GLU A 132 7.74 17.22 10.82
N MET A 133 7.18 16.93 9.65
CA MET A 133 5.83 17.35 9.29
C MET A 133 4.79 16.39 9.87
N ALA A 134 5.07 15.08 9.86
CA ALA A 134 4.17 14.04 10.35
C ALA A 134 3.89 14.17 11.86
N ASP A 135 4.89 14.56 12.66
CA ASP A 135 4.74 14.72 14.11
C ASP A 135 3.87 15.93 14.50
N SER A 136 3.66 16.87 13.57
CA SER A 136 2.75 18.01 13.78
C SER A 136 1.27 17.65 13.61
N TYR A 137 0.97 16.62 12.81
CA TYR A 137 -0.39 16.19 12.52
C TYR A 137 -1.05 15.49 13.70
N PRO A 138 -2.39 15.47 13.76
CA PRO A 138 -3.11 14.59 14.67
C PRO A 138 -2.66 13.14 14.56
N LEU A 139 -2.63 12.43 15.68
CA LEU A 139 -2.19 11.04 15.78
C LEU A 139 -3.36 10.16 16.18
N ARG A 140 -3.39 8.94 15.64
CA ARG A 140 -4.33 7.91 16.08
C ARG A 140 -3.70 7.11 17.20
N LEU A 141 -4.36 7.04 18.36
CA LEU A 141 -3.82 6.31 19.50
C LEU A 141 -4.51 4.96 19.67
N VAL A 142 -3.75 4.00 20.18
CA VAL A 142 -4.22 2.66 20.55
C VAL A 142 -3.78 2.28 21.95
N ARG A 143 -4.56 1.43 22.60
CA ARG A 143 -4.20 0.74 23.84
C ARG A 143 -4.29 -0.76 23.61
N ARG A 144 -3.22 -1.46 23.92
CA ARG A 144 -3.10 -2.91 23.72
C ARG A 144 -3.06 -3.59 25.08
N PRO A 145 -3.76 -4.73 25.25
CA PRO A 145 -3.66 -5.51 26.49
C PRO A 145 -2.27 -6.13 26.65
N SER A 146 -1.65 -6.52 25.54
CA SER A 146 -0.34 -7.18 25.47
C SER A 146 0.50 -6.59 24.35
N LYS A 147 1.83 -6.69 24.49
CA LYS A 147 2.73 -6.51 23.35
C LYS A 147 2.67 -7.72 22.43
N TYR A 148 2.94 -7.50 21.15
CA TYR A 148 2.99 -8.54 20.13
C TYR A 148 3.85 -9.74 20.57
N SER A 149 3.26 -10.93 20.52
CA SER A 149 3.95 -12.18 20.85
C SER A 149 4.34 -12.95 19.57
N GLY A 150 5.33 -13.83 19.69
CA GLY A 150 5.74 -14.74 18.63
C GLY A 150 6.36 -14.08 17.39
N THR A 151 6.68 -14.95 16.42
CA THR A 151 7.19 -14.56 15.10
C THR A 151 6.02 -14.26 14.16
N PRO A 152 5.93 -13.04 13.61
CA PRO A 152 4.81 -12.69 12.74
C PRO A 152 4.92 -13.38 11.39
N ILE A 153 3.77 -13.74 10.81
CA ILE A 153 3.71 -14.05 9.38
C ILE A 153 4.00 -12.77 8.61
N ARG A 154 5.06 -12.80 7.80
CA ARG A 154 5.51 -11.67 6.98
C ARG A 154 5.21 -11.92 5.53
N LEU A 155 4.93 -10.85 4.80
CA LEU A 155 4.95 -10.89 3.35
C LEU A 155 6.34 -11.29 2.82
N PRO A 156 6.43 -11.84 1.60
CA PRO A 156 7.71 -12.03 0.93
C PRO A 156 8.53 -10.75 0.93
N ARG A 157 9.87 -10.88 1.01
CA ARG A 157 10.76 -9.71 1.03
C ARG A 157 10.79 -8.92 -0.27
N ALA A 158 10.38 -9.54 -1.38
CA ALA A 158 10.31 -8.92 -2.69
C ALA A 158 9.24 -9.59 -3.54
N GLY A 159 8.74 -8.86 -4.54
CA GLY A 159 7.86 -9.40 -5.58
C GLY A 159 8.60 -10.22 -6.63
N ASP A 160 7.85 -10.94 -7.46
CA ASP A 160 8.38 -11.73 -8.55
C ASP A 160 8.69 -10.85 -9.78
N SER A 161 9.89 -10.28 -9.79
CA SER A 161 10.39 -9.45 -10.90
C SER A 161 10.47 -10.23 -12.22
N THR A 162 10.72 -11.54 -12.17
CA THR A 162 10.87 -12.36 -13.38
C THR A 162 9.53 -12.56 -14.08
N ARG A 163 8.45 -12.77 -13.32
CA ARG A 163 7.10 -12.83 -13.86
C ARG A 163 6.70 -11.50 -14.48
N ILE A 164 6.96 -10.38 -13.79
CA ILE A 164 6.65 -9.04 -14.30
C ILE A 164 7.40 -8.79 -15.62
N LEU A 165 8.69 -9.11 -15.70
CA LEU A 165 9.46 -8.93 -16.93
C LEU A 165 8.88 -9.73 -18.11
N LYS A 166 8.45 -10.98 -17.86
CA LYS A 166 7.79 -11.80 -18.88
C LYS A 166 6.45 -11.21 -19.33
N GLU A 167 5.64 -10.73 -18.38
CA GLU A 167 4.37 -10.06 -18.70
C GLU A 167 4.60 -8.82 -19.58
N GLU A 168 5.56 -7.95 -19.23
CA GLU A 168 5.88 -6.77 -20.03
C GLU A 168 6.40 -7.13 -21.43
N ALA A 169 7.24 -8.17 -21.54
CA ALA A 169 7.71 -8.65 -22.85
C ALA A 169 6.56 -9.13 -23.74
N VAL A 170 5.60 -9.87 -23.16
CA VAL A 170 4.40 -10.32 -23.88
C VAL A 170 3.51 -9.14 -24.29
N ILE A 171 3.31 -8.16 -23.41
CA ILE A 171 2.51 -6.96 -23.72
C ILE A 171 3.17 -6.16 -24.85
N CYS A 172 4.48 -5.90 -24.76
CA CYS A 172 5.22 -5.20 -25.80
C CYS A 172 5.12 -5.92 -27.15
N LEU A 173 5.20 -7.26 -27.15
CA LEU A 173 5.05 -8.05 -28.36
C LEU A 173 3.65 -7.93 -28.96
N LEU A 174 2.61 -8.17 -28.15
CA LEU A 174 1.22 -8.29 -28.63
C LEU A 174 0.55 -6.94 -28.92
N VAL A 175 0.84 -5.91 -28.12
CA VAL A 175 0.17 -4.60 -28.20
C VAL A 175 1.01 -3.58 -28.98
N GLY A 176 2.32 -3.77 -29.00
CA GLY A 176 3.26 -2.87 -29.65
C GLY A 176 3.78 -3.41 -30.98
N ILE A 177 4.70 -4.37 -30.89
CA ILE A 177 5.52 -4.84 -32.01
C ILE A 177 4.67 -5.48 -33.11
N LEU A 178 3.86 -6.49 -32.80
CA LEU A 178 3.07 -7.18 -33.81
C LEU A 178 2.08 -6.24 -34.53
N PRO A 179 1.34 -5.36 -33.85
CA PRO A 179 0.53 -4.33 -34.51
C PRO A 179 1.34 -3.39 -35.40
N SER A 180 2.53 -2.96 -34.97
CA SER A 180 3.41 -2.10 -35.79
C SER A 180 3.83 -2.78 -37.10
N PHE A 181 4.26 -4.04 -37.05
CA PHE A 181 4.62 -4.80 -38.25
C PHE A 181 3.41 -5.10 -39.13
N THR A 182 2.26 -5.43 -38.52
CA THR A 182 1.01 -5.67 -39.25
C THR A 182 0.59 -4.41 -40.01
N TRP A 183 0.65 -3.26 -39.36
CA TRP A 183 0.32 -1.98 -40.01
C TRP A 183 1.29 -1.69 -41.17
N ALA A 184 2.60 -1.84 -40.95
CA ALA A 184 3.62 -1.61 -41.98
C ALA A 184 3.45 -2.55 -43.18
N TRP A 185 3.07 -3.81 -42.96
CA TRP A 185 2.84 -4.78 -44.02
C TRP A 185 1.76 -4.35 -45.01
N PHE A 186 0.66 -3.75 -44.51
CA PHE A 186 -0.45 -3.32 -45.35
C PHE A 186 -0.32 -1.90 -45.90
N ASN A 187 0.43 -1.02 -45.23
CA ASN A 187 0.38 0.43 -45.51
C ASN A 187 1.72 1.04 -45.94
N ALA A 188 2.86 0.39 -45.66
CA ALA A 188 4.17 0.96 -45.94
C ALA A 188 4.66 0.66 -47.37
N SER A 189 5.63 1.44 -47.83
CA SER A 189 6.28 1.22 -49.12
C SER A 189 7.06 -0.11 -49.14
N SER A 190 7.23 -0.67 -50.34
CA SER A 190 8.10 -1.82 -50.56
C SER A 190 9.51 -1.54 -50.05
N GLY A 191 10.04 -2.41 -49.18
CA GLY A 191 11.36 -2.25 -48.57
C GLY A 191 11.36 -1.62 -47.17
N TYR A 192 10.27 -0.94 -46.75
CA TYR A 192 10.20 -0.26 -45.46
C TYR A 192 10.47 -1.19 -44.27
N ILE A 193 9.92 -2.41 -44.28
CA ILE A 193 10.16 -3.37 -43.20
C ILE A 193 11.64 -3.81 -43.20
N ALA A 194 12.24 -4.06 -44.35
CA ALA A 194 13.62 -4.56 -44.43
C ALA A 194 14.63 -3.53 -43.90
N GLU A 195 14.40 -2.25 -44.18
CA GLU A 195 15.29 -1.15 -43.78
C GLU A 195 14.95 -0.59 -42.39
N GLY A 196 13.66 -0.60 -42.03
CA GLY A 196 13.11 0.08 -40.84
C GLY A 196 12.64 -0.82 -39.71
N TRP A 197 12.88 -2.14 -39.77
CA TRP A 197 12.38 -3.10 -38.76
C TRP A 197 12.75 -2.70 -37.32
N LEU A 198 13.95 -2.14 -37.11
CA LEU A 198 14.40 -1.74 -35.77
C LEU A 198 13.52 -0.62 -35.19
N ASN A 199 13.12 0.35 -36.02
CA ASN A 199 12.22 1.43 -35.60
C ASN A 199 10.83 0.87 -35.26
N LEU A 200 10.35 -0.12 -36.01
CA LEU A 200 9.08 -0.80 -35.71
C LEU A 200 9.14 -1.54 -34.38
N VAL A 201 10.24 -2.24 -34.10
CA VAL A 201 10.44 -2.92 -32.80
C VAL A 201 10.50 -1.90 -31.67
N MET A 202 11.34 -0.88 -31.79
CA MET A 202 11.53 0.13 -30.73
C MET A 202 10.26 0.93 -30.47
N GLY A 203 9.55 1.35 -31.53
CA GLY A 203 8.26 2.03 -31.41
C GLY A 203 7.20 1.13 -30.77
N GLY A 204 7.17 -0.15 -31.14
CA GLY A 204 6.30 -1.14 -30.52
C GLY A 204 6.58 -1.32 -29.03
N VAL A 205 7.85 -1.48 -28.62
CA VAL A 205 8.24 -1.56 -27.20
C VAL A 205 7.82 -0.31 -26.45
N PHE A 206 8.10 0.88 -27.00
CA PHE A 206 7.69 2.14 -26.38
C PHE A 206 6.18 2.22 -26.19
N PHE A 207 5.39 1.87 -27.21
CA PHE A 207 3.93 1.88 -27.12
C PHE A 207 3.42 0.86 -26.10
N GLY A 208 3.96 -0.36 -26.12
CA GLY A 208 3.64 -1.43 -25.18
C GLY A 208 3.89 -1.04 -23.73
N LEU A 209 5.05 -0.43 -23.43
CA LEU A 209 5.35 0.10 -22.10
C LEU A 209 4.44 1.29 -21.74
N SER A 210 4.14 2.17 -22.69
CA SER A 210 3.27 3.34 -22.46
C SER A 210 1.86 2.95 -22.04
N THR A 211 1.37 1.77 -22.43
CA THR A 211 0.07 1.28 -21.94
C THR A 211 0.02 1.10 -20.41
N ALA A 212 1.17 1.03 -19.72
CA ALA A 212 1.26 0.93 -18.25
C ALA A 212 0.60 2.13 -17.56
N ILE A 213 0.53 3.27 -18.25
CA ILE A 213 -0.13 4.46 -17.74
C ILE A 213 -1.58 4.15 -17.36
N LEU A 214 -2.27 3.38 -18.21
CA LEU A 214 -3.69 3.10 -18.08
C LEU A 214 -3.99 1.71 -17.53
N TRP A 215 -3.17 0.72 -17.88
CA TRP A 215 -3.50 -0.68 -17.61
C TRP A 215 -2.28 -1.58 -17.49
N ARG A 216 -2.36 -2.49 -16.51
CA ARG A 216 -1.52 -3.69 -16.40
C ARG A 216 -2.32 -4.86 -15.84
N PRO A 217 -1.92 -6.11 -16.14
CA PRO A 217 -2.42 -7.28 -15.43
C PRO A 217 -2.25 -7.12 -13.91
N LYS A 218 -3.29 -7.50 -13.18
CA LYS A 218 -3.29 -7.43 -11.71
C LYS A 218 -2.29 -8.42 -11.13
N THR A 219 -1.60 -8.02 -10.06
CA THR A 219 -0.79 -8.97 -9.28
C THR A 219 -1.66 -9.82 -8.36
N PRO A 220 -1.16 -10.97 -7.88
CA PRO A 220 -1.85 -11.74 -6.88
C PRO A 220 -2.04 -10.95 -5.59
N THR A 221 -3.12 -11.29 -4.90
CA THR A 221 -3.46 -10.82 -3.56
C THR A 221 -3.00 -11.86 -2.54
N TYR A 222 -2.35 -11.41 -1.47
CA TYR A 222 -1.86 -12.29 -0.40
C TYR A 222 -2.92 -12.42 0.69
N ILE A 223 -3.58 -13.58 0.77
CA ILE A 223 -4.55 -13.91 1.82
C ILE A 223 -3.85 -14.72 2.91
N GLN A 224 -3.98 -14.28 4.15
CA GLN A 224 -3.28 -14.89 5.27
C GLN A 224 -3.95 -16.24 5.61
N THR A 225 -3.12 -17.26 5.78
CA THR A 225 -3.51 -18.60 6.25
C THR A 225 -2.75 -18.92 7.53
N ASP A 226 -3.12 -19.99 8.23
CA ASP A 226 -2.49 -20.35 9.51
C ASP A 226 -0.98 -20.63 9.38
N SER A 227 -0.52 -21.05 8.19
CA SER A 227 0.88 -21.42 7.93
C SER A 227 1.60 -20.54 6.90
N GLY A 228 0.98 -19.47 6.39
CA GLY A 228 1.59 -18.64 5.34
C GLY A 228 0.57 -17.88 4.49
N TRP A 229 0.76 -17.89 3.17
CA TRP A 229 -0.01 -17.08 2.22
C TRP A 229 -0.67 -17.93 1.14
N ARG A 230 -1.96 -17.69 0.93
CA ARG A 230 -2.66 -18.09 -0.29
C ARG A 230 -2.66 -16.92 -1.27
N LEU A 231 -2.38 -17.21 -2.54
CA LEU A 231 -2.41 -16.22 -3.62
C LEU A 231 -3.76 -16.29 -4.35
N GLU A 232 -4.41 -15.15 -4.50
CA GLU A 232 -5.68 -14.96 -5.24
C GLU A 232 -5.55 -13.95 -6.38
#